data_AF-A0A7S0CHG6-F1
#
_entry.id   AF-A0A7S0CHG6-F1
#
_cell.length_a   1.000
_cell.length_b   1.000
_cell.length_c   1.000
_cell.angle_alpha   90.00
_cell.angle_beta   90.00
_cell.angle_gamma   90.00
#
_symmetry.space_group_name_H-M   'P 1'
#
loop_
_entity.id
_entity.type
_entity.pdbx_description
1 polymer ?
#
loop_
_entity_poly.entity_id
_entity_poly.type
_entity_poly.pdbx_seq_one_letter_code
_entity_poly.pdbx_strand_id
1 'polypeptide(L)'
;TGENRGRIYDKASRFPNKAISICDEAVSVARSLDEACMPTMQCTHALLNMYTTSDGICWHRDIYENDGKSDHPVVNLCIGASCKFAFKHNENDDERSVILTNGDVLLFGGPCRFILHSVLEVYLHDCPNWMKMTTLTPYRLSFTFRDSPEVCGREKEFKYFRVKENLVGQDEFQLPPPTSSSPFSSLSSTTTSNNVCCNEKKRTFDSNKYCNVTG
;
A
#
# COMPACT_ATOMS: atom_id res chain seq x y z
N THR A 1 14.35 11.22 -3.94
CA THR A 1 14.89 10.05 -3.20
C THR A 1 14.01 9.61 -2.03
N GLY A 2 12.75 10.06 -1.87
CA GLY A 2 11.91 9.63 -0.74
C GLY A 2 12.39 10.08 0.65
N GLU A 3 13.53 10.75 0.76
CA GLU A 3 14.13 11.22 2.03
C GLU A 3 13.48 12.52 2.54
N ASN A 4 12.82 13.29 1.68
CA ASN A 4 12.20 14.58 2.00
C ASN A 4 10.80 14.46 2.62
N ARG A 5 10.39 13.27 3.07
CA ARG A 5 9.02 13.02 3.59
C ARG A 5 9.02 12.81 5.09
N GLY A 6 7.98 13.30 5.77
CA GLY A 6 7.70 12.93 7.15
C GLY A 6 7.31 11.45 7.23
N ARG A 7 7.71 10.76 8.30
CA ARG A 7 7.41 9.35 8.54
C ARG A 7 7.05 9.10 9.99
N ILE A 8 5.96 8.37 10.21
CA ILE A 8 5.61 7.78 11.51
C ILE A 8 5.29 6.30 11.29
N TYR A 9 5.92 5.43 12.06
CA TYR A 9 5.65 4.00 12.07
C TYR A 9 5.38 3.57 13.51
N ASP A 10 4.25 2.93 13.78
CA ASP A 10 3.89 2.43 15.10
C ASP A 10 2.83 1.32 15.00
N LYS A 11 2.49 0.70 16.14
CA LYS A 11 1.37 -0.23 16.26
C LYS A 11 0.08 0.43 15.79
N ALA A 12 -0.76 -0.32 15.09
CA ALA A 12 -2.07 0.11 14.62
C ALA A 12 -2.93 0.70 15.75
N SER A 13 -2.86 0.12 16.94
CA SER A 13 -3.58 0.59 18.14
C SER A 13 -3.15 1.96 18.68
N ARG A 14 -2.05 2.54 18.16
CA ARG A 14 -1.61 3.90 18.48
C ARG A 14 -2.17 4.96 17.53
N PHE A 15 -2.85 4.53 16.47
CA PHE A 15 -3.54 5.42 15.54
C PHE A 15 -5.04 5.47 15.83
N PRO A 16 -5.77 6.48 15.31
CA PRO A 16 -7.21 6.58 15.53
C PRO A 16 -7.95 5.34 15.03
N ASN A 17 -8.87 4.81 15.85
CA ASN A 17 -9.67 3.63 15.50
C ASN A 17 -10.38 3.76 14.14
N LYS A 18 -10.79 4.98 13.77
CA LYS A 18 -11.43 5.27 12.48
C LYS A 18 -10.52 4.93 11.29
N ALA A 19 -9.21 5.13 11.41
CA ALA A 19 -8.27 4.77 10.35
C ALA A 19 -8.15 3.25 10.22
N ILE A 20 -8.09 2.55 11.36
CA ILE A 20 -8.03 1.07 11.39
C ILE A 20 -9.31 0.46 10.81
N SER A 21 -10.48 1.01 11.12
CA SER A 21 -11.74 0.52 10.55
C SER A 21 -11.82 0.67 9.03
N ILE A 22 -11.16 1.68 8.45
CA ILE A 22 -11.07 1.84 6.98
C ILE A 22 -10.24 0.69 6.38
N CYS A 23 -9.15 0.28 7.04
CA CYS A 23 -8.37 -0.88 6.63
C CYS A 23 -9.23 -2.14 6.62
N ASP A 24 -9.95 -2.41 7.72
CA ASP A 24 -10.82 -3.58 7.85
C ASP A 24 -11.93 -3.61 6.79
N GLU A 25 -12.60 -2.47 6.57
CA GLU A 25 -13.64 -2.37 5.54
C GLU A 25 -13.07 -2.55 4.13
N ALA A 26 -11.91 -1.95 3.84
CA ALA A 26 -11.26 -2.08 2.54
C ALA A 26 -10.85 -3.52 2.22
N VAL A 27 -10.27 -4.24 3.20
CA VAL A 27 -9.93 -5.66 3.06
C VAL A 27 -11.20 -6.49 2.88
N SER A 28 -12.25 -6.23 3.65
CA SER A 28 -13.54 -6.91 3.51
C SER A 28 -14.15 -6.73 2.12
N VAL A 29 -14.15 -5.50 1.59
CA VAL A 29 -14.63 -5.21 0.23
C VAL A 29 -13.77 -5.92 -0.81
N ALA A 30 -12.45 -5.85 -0.71
CA ALA A 30 -11.55 -6.51 -1.65
C ALA A 30 -11.75 -8.03 -1.67
N ARG A 31 -11.89 -8.66 -0.49
CA ARG A 31 -12.22 -10.08 -0.35
C ARG A 31 -13.57 -10.44 -0.96
N SER A 32 -14.59 -9.60 -0.80
CA SER A 32 -15.91 -9.85 -1.41
C SER A 32 -15.87 -9.87 -2.95
N LEU A 33 -14.84 -9.28 -3.57
CA LEU A 33 -14.63 -9.24 -5.01
C LEU A 33 -13.73 -10.36 -5.53
N ASP A 34 -12.89 -10.93 -4.66
CA ASP A 34 -11.90 -11.95 -5.02
C ASP A 34 -11.39 -12.72 -3.79
N GLU A 35 -12.28 -13.51 -3.18
CA GLU A 35 -11.95 -14.23 -1.94
C GLU A 35 -10.80 -15.24 -2.14
N ALA A 36 -10.69 -15.82 -3.34
CA ALA A 36 -9.67 -16.81 -3.66
C ALA A 36 -8.25 -16.19 -3.69
N CYS A 37 -8.13 -14.91 -4.00
CA CYS A 37 -6.82 -14.26 -4.20
C CYS A 37 -6.51 -13.14 -3.22
N MET A 38 -7.48 -12.64 -2.45
CA MET A 38 -7.25 -11.64 -1.41
C MET A 38 -7.26 -12.29 -0.02
N PRO A 39 -6.11 -12.42 0.66
CA PRO A 39 -6.05 -12.94 2.01
C PRO A 39 -6.77 -12.04 3.03
N THR A 40 -7.04 -12.58 4.22
CA THR A 40 -7.41 -11.75 5.37
C THR A 40 -6.23 -10.91 5.82
N MET A 41 -6.49 -9.94 6.68
CA MET A 41 -5.47 -9.13 7.32
C MET A 41 -5.88 -8.88 8.78
N GLN A 42 -4.93 -8.97 9.69
CA GLN A 42 -5.03 -8.38 11.02
C GLN A 42 -4.09 -7.19 11.08
N CYS A 43 -4.63 -5.97 11.01
CA CYS A 43 -3.78 -4.78 11.00
C CYS A 43 -3.02 -4.62 12.32
N THR A 44 -1.72 -4.95 12.32
CA THR A 44 -0.86 -4.85 13.50
C THR A 44 -0.11 -3.52 13.55
N HIS A 45 0.22 -2.95 12.39
CA HIS A 45 1.03 -1.74 12.28
C HIS A 45 0.49 -0.79 11.22
N ALA A 46 0.83 0.49 11.38
CA ALA A 46 0.55 1.48 10.37
C ALA A 46 1.74 2.44 10.18
N LEU A 47 1.93 2.84 8.93
CA LEU A 47 2.98 3.71 8.45
C LEU A 47 2.34 4.94 7.81
N LEU A 48 2.54 6.10 8.42
CA LEU A 48 2.12 7.38 7.86
C LEU A 48 3.31 8.07 7.20
N ASN A 49 3.20 8.32 5.90
CA ASN A 49 4.15 9.16 5.16
C ASN A 49 3.50 10.50 4.80
N MET A 50 4.21 11.61 5.01
CA MET A 50 3.78 12.95 4.62
C MET A 50 4.70 13.53 3.55
N TYR A 51 4.15 13.78 2.37
CA TYR A 51 4.85 14.37 1.24
C TYR A 51 4.49 15.86 1.12
N THR A 52 5.51 16.71 1.15
CA THR A 52 5.38 18.18 1.03
C THR A 52 6.09 18.73 -0.21
N THR A 53 6.71 17.85 -1.01
CA THR A 53 7.31 18.15 -2.31
C THR A 53 6.67 17.25 -3.38
N SER A 54 7.00 17.49 -4.66
CA SER A 54 6.61 16.61 -5.76
C SER A 54 7.37 15.27 -5.78
N ASP A 55 8.39 15.13 -4.92
CA ASP A 55 9.19 13.91 -4.84
C ASP A 55 8.35 12.74 -4.32
N GLY A 56 8.37 11.63 -5.05
CA GLY A 56 7.81 10.37 -4.58
C GLY A 56 8.84 9.46 -3.89
N ILE A 57 8.65 8.15 -4.04
CA ILE A 57 9.54 7.09 -3.54
C ILE A 57 9.99 6.22 -4.71
N CYS A 58 11.28 5.87 -4.73
CA CYS A 58 11.84 4.99 -5.75
C CYS A 58 11.16 3.62 -5.78
N TRP A 59 11.43 2.87 -6.86
CA TRP A 59 10.99 1.48 -7.01
C TRP A 59 11.46 0.62 -5.83
N HIS A 60 10.54 -0.14 -5.26
CA HIS A 60 10.79 -1.07 -4.16
C HIS A 60 9.67 -2.11 -4.07
N ARG A 61 9.91 -3.14 -3.26
CA ARG A 61 8.93 -4.10 -2.75
C ARG A 61 8.82 -3.93 -1.24
N ASP A 62 7.64 -4.23 -0.71
CA ASP A 62 7.36 -4.26 0.73
C ASP A 62 7.79 -5.62 1.31
N ILE A 63 9.11 -5.80 1.45
CA ILE A 63 9.78 -7.06 1.86
C ILE A 63 10.67 -6.91 3.10
N TYR A 64 10.71 -5.73 3.71
CA TYR A 64 11.49 -5.50 4.92
C TYR A 64 10.81 -6.16 6.13
N GLU A 65 11.54 -6.35 7.22
CA GLU A 65 11.02 -7.09 8.39
C GLU A 65 9.73 -6.47 8.95
N ASN A 66 9.62 -5.14 8.92
CA ASN A 66 8.43 -4.39 9.35
C ASN A 66 7.33 -4.30 8.28
N ASP A 67 7.50 -4.97 7.14
CA ASP A 67 6.49 -5.07 6.10
C ASP A 67 5.62 -6.33 6.30
N GLY A 68 6.07 -7.27 7.14
CA GLY A 68 5.42 -8.56 7.39
C GLY A 68 5.91 -9.65 6.44
N LYS A 69 5.90 -10.90 6.91
CA LYS A 69 6.42 -12.05 6.16
C LYS A 69 5.35 -12.82 5.38
N SER A 70 4.07 -12.52 5.61
CA SER A 70 2.93 -13.19 4.99
C SER A 70 2.58 -12.58 3.63
N ASP A 71 1.61 -13.20 2.95
CA ASP A 71 0.99 -12.68 1.73
C ASP A 71 -0.18 -11.71 2.03
N HIS A 72 -0.41 -11.36 3.30
CA HIS A 72 -1.50 -10.47 3.72
C HIS A 72 -1.39 -9.08 3.07
N PRO A 73 -2.52 -8.48 2.68
CA PRO A 73 -2.51 -7.27 1.88
C PRO A 73 -1.81 -6.10 2.58
N VAL A 74 -1.14 -5.28 1.76
CA VAL A 74 -0.80 -3.90 2.11
C VAL A 74 -1.98 -3.02 1.70
N VAL A 75 -2.47 -2.19 2.63
CA VAL A 75 -3.58 -1.26 2.37
C VAL A 75 -3.06 0.17 2.50
N ASN A 76 -3.27 1.01 1.48
CA ASN A 76 -2.82 2.40 1.48
C ASN A 76 -4.02 3.34 1.29
N LEU A 77 -4.35 4.08 2.34
CA LEU A 77 -5.33 5.17 2.32
C LEU A 77 -4.65 6.49 1.89
N CYS A 78 -5.21 7.14 0.88
CA CYS A 78 -4.69 8.37 0.29
C CYS A 78 -5.48 9.58 0.80
N ILE A 79 -4.80 10.56 1.39
CA ILE A 79 -5.43 11.78 1.91
C ILE A 79 -4.64 13.00 1.40
N GLY A 80 -5.34 14.04 0.93
CA GLY A 80 -4.70 15.27 0.45
C GLY A 80 -4.31 15.20 -1.02
N ALA A 81 -3.10 15.69 -1.35
CA ALA A 81 -2.66 15.80 -2.72
C ALA A 81 -2.61 14.45 -3.47
N SER A 82 -3.00 14.43 -4.73
CA SER A 82 -2.95 13.25 -5.59
C SER A 82 -1.52 12.78 -5.89
N CYS A 83 -1.33 11.54 -6.32
CA CYS A 83 -0.04 11.04 -6.80
C CYS A 83 -0.17 10.07 -7.98
N LYS A 84 0.89 9.93 -8.77
CA LYS A 84 1.06 8.85 -9.75
C LYS A 84 1.74 7.65 -9.09
N PHE A 85 0.97 6.60 -8.83
CA PHE A 85 1.46 5.32 -8.32
C PHE A 85 1.73 4.38 -9.49
N ALA A 86 2.94 3.84 -9.57
CA ALA A 86 3.36 2.92 -10.62
C ALA A 86 3.69 1.54 -10.02
N PHE A 87 3.43 0.49 -10.78
CA PHE A 87 3.68 -0.89 -10.37
C PHE A 87 3.96 -1.83 -11.55
N LYS A 88 4.67 -2.91 -11.27
CA LYS A 88 4.93 -4.05 -12.15
C LYS A 88 5.20 -5.31 -11.32
N HIS A 89 5.03 -6.52 -11.88
CA HIS A 89 5.28 -7.72 -11.09
C HIS A 89 6.78 -8.01 -10.97
N ASN A 90 7.50 -7.94 -12.08
CA ASN A 90 8.94 -8.15 -12.17
C ASN A 90 9.66 -6.94 -12.74
N GLU A 91 10.99 -6.90 -12.61
CA GLU A 91 11.82 -5.78 -13.07
C GLU A 91 11.67 -5.49 -14.57
N ASN A 92 11.56 -6.56 -15.38
CA ASN A 92 11.50 -6.46 -16.84
C ASN A 92 10.07 -6.39 -17.39
N ASP A 93 9.05 -6.42 -16.52
CA ASP A 93 7.67 -6.31 -16.96
C ASP A 93 7.31 -4.86 -17.30
N ASP A 94 6.27 -4.71 -18.13
CA ASP A 94 5.71 -3.40 -18.47
C ASP A 94 5.20 -2.66 -17.22
N GLU A 95 5.55 -1.39 -17.14
CA GLU A 95 5.07 -0.48 -16.10
C GLU A 95 3.57 -0.18 -16.30
N ARG A 96 2.80 -0.34 -15.22
CA ARG A 96 1.42 0.16 -15.13
C ARG A 96 1.35 1.26 -14.09
N SER A 97 0.42 2.20 -14.24
CA SER A 97 0.25 3.29 -13.28
C SER A 97 -1.19 3.72 -13.10
N VAL A 98 -1.50 4.24 -11.91
CA VAL A 98 -2.80 4.76 -11.52
C VAL A 98 -2.63 6.10 -10.78
N ILE A 99 -3.55 7.03 -11.01
CA ILE A 99 -3.64 8.27 -10.24
C ILE A 99 -4.46 8.00 -8.98
N LEU A 100 -3.84 8.18 -7.83
CA LEU A 100 -4.48 8.05 -6.52
C LEU A 100 -4.79 9.42 -5.95
N THR A 101 -6.07 9.71 -5.82
CA THR A 101 -6.61 11.00 -5.37
C THR A 101 -7.03 10.96 -3.90
N ASN A 102 -7.46 12.10 -3.36
CA ASN A 102 -7.94 12.16 -1.98
C ASN A 102 -9.15 11.22 -1.75
N GLY A 103 -9.01 10.32 -0.78
CA GLY A 103 -10.03 9.35 -0.38
C GLY A 103 -9.87 7.97 -1.02
N ASP A 104 -8.98 7.82 -2.01
CA ASP A 104 -8.73 6.52 -2.62
C ASP A 104 -8.02 5.57 -1.64
N VAL A 105 -8.37 4.28 -1.74
CA VAL A 105 -7.70 3.19 -1.02
C VAL A 105 -7.14 2.20 -2.04
N LEU A 106 -5.82 2.01 -2.03
CA LEU A 106 -5.11 1.03 -2.86
C LEU A 106 -4.78 -0.20 -2.00
N LEU A 107 -5.02 -1.40 -2.55
CA LEU A 107 -4.68 -2.67 -1.89
C LEU A 107 -3.93 -3.58 -2.85
N PHE A 108 -2.91 -4.26 -2.34
CA PHE A 108 -2.24 -5.36 -3.03
C PHE A 108 -1.81 -6.44 -2.03
N GLY A 109 -2.20 -7.69 -2.30
CA GLY A 109 -2.01 -8.84 -1.41
C GLY A 109 -2.03 -10.15 -2.21
N GLY A 110 -1.89 -11.27 -1.52
CA GLY A 110 -1.84 -12.60 -2.14
C GLY A 110 -0.76 -12.67 -3.24
N PRO A 111 -1.10 -13.10 -4.47
CA PRO A 111 -0.15 -13.13 -5.58
C PRO A 111 0.49 -11.77 -5.92
N CYS A 112 -0.18 -10.66 -5.59
CA CYS A 112 0.31 -9.31 -5.85
C CYS A 112 1.00 -8.69 -4.62
N ARG A 113 1.15 -9.41 -3.51
CA ARG A 113 1.72 -8.87 -2.27
C ARG A 113 3.11 -8.28 -2.47
N PHE A 114 3.89 -8.89 -3.35
CA PHE A 114 5.29 -8.56 -3.54
C PHE A 114 5.55 -7.71 -4.77
N ILE A 115 4.56 -7.06 -5.41
CA ILE A 115 4.80 -6.23 -6.60
C ILE A 115 5.89 -5.17 -6.40
N LEU A 116 6.66 -4.90 -7.45
CA LEU A 116 7.52 -3.72 -7.54
C LEU A 116 6.61 -2.51 -7.71
N HIS A 117 6.81 -1.49 -6.89
CA HIS A 117 6.00 -0.29 -6.95
C HIS A 117 6.78 0.98 -6.58
N SER A 118 6.24 2.11 -6.99
CA SER A 118 6.84 3.43 -6.81
C SER A 118 5.74 4.49 -6.75
N VAL A 119 5.99 5.56 -6.01
CA VAL A 119 5.29 6.84 -6.24
C VAL A 119 6.22 7.63 -7.15
N LEU A 120 5.82 7.83 -8.40
CA LEU A 120 6.66 8.55 -9.37
C LEU A 120 6.63 10.05 -9.10
N GLU A 121 5.46 10.58 -8.76
CA GLU A 121 5.24 12.01 -8.62
C GLU A 121 4.06 12.30 -7.69
N VAL A 122 4.17 13.38 -6.90
CA VAL A 122 3.08 13.93 -6.08
C VAL A 122 2.59 15.25 -6.69
N TYR A 123 1.29 15.36 -6.91
CA TYR A 123 0.63 16.51 -7.54
C TYR A 123 0.10 17.48 -6.48
N LEU A 124 0.98 18.26 -5.84
CA LEU A 124 0.61 19.17 -4.74
C LEU A 124 -0.47 20.22 -5.10
N HIS A 125 -0.59 20.58 -6.38
CA HIS A 125 -1.64 21.47 -6.86
C HIS A 125 -3.03 20.84 -6.76
N ASP A 126 -3.12 19.53 -6.95
CA ASP A 126 -4.32 18.71 -6.86
C ASP A 126 -4.55 18.22 -5.43
N CYS A 127 -4.72 19.17 -4.52
CA CYS A 127 -5.04 18.95 -3.12
C CYS A 127 -6.43 19.55 -2.80
N PRO A 128 -7.28 18.87 -2.01
CA PRO A 128 -8.60 19.38 -1.64
C PRO A 128 -8.55 20.76 -0.98
N ASN A 129 -9.50 21.63 -1.35
CA ASN A 129 -9.54 23.01 -0.85
C ASN A 129 -9.64 23.11 0.67
N TRP A 130 -10.38 22.20 1.32
CA TRP A 130 -10.53 22.19 2.77
C TRP A 130 -9.20 21.97 3.50
N MET A 131 -8.25 21.26 2.89
CA MET A 131 -6.92 21.02 3.47
C MET A 131 -5.98 22.20 3.25
N LYS A 132 -6.12 22.89 2.11
CA LYS A 132 -5.41 24.15 1.81
C LYS A 132 -5.78 25.28 2.78
N MET A 133 -6.95 25.22 3.41
CA MET A 133 -7.38 26.20 4.41
C MET A 133 -6.78 25.95 5.79
N THR A 134 -6.41 24.71 6.11
CA THR A 134 -5.85 24.33 7.42
C THR A 134 -4.34 24.47 7.52
N THR A 135 -3.63 24.46 6.38
CA THR A 135 -2.17 24.58 6.31
C THR A 135 -1.76 25.53 5.19
N LEU A 136 -0.72 26.34 5.40
CA LEU A 136 -0.21 27.26 4.36
C LEU A 136 0.38 26.51 3.14
N THR A 137 0.75 25.24 3.30
CA THR A 137 1.38 24.42 2.25
C THR A 137 0.53 23.17 1.98
N PRO A 138 0.20 22.86 0.72
CA PRO A 138 -0.43 21.58 0.34
C PRO A 138 0.47 20.39 0.66
N TYR A 139 -0.13 19.25 1.00
CA TYR A 139 0.60 18.01 1.28
C TYR A 139 -0.24 16.78 0.91
N ARG A 140 0.45 15.63 0.80
CA ARG A 140 -0.17 14.30 0.69
C ARG A 140 0.18 13.48 1.93
N LEU A 141 -0.82 12.80 2.48
CA LEU A 141 -0.64 11.73 3.44
C LEU A 141 -0.91 10.38 2.76
N SER A 142 0.03 9.46 2.91
CA SER A 142 -0.13 8.06 2.55
C SER A 142 -0.12 7.28 3.85
N PHE A 143 -1.26 6.66 4.16
CA PHE A 143 -1.44 5.89 5.37
C PHE A 143 -1.50 4.41 5.03
N THR A 144 -0.38 3.72 5.25
CA THR A 144 -0.18 2.32 4.88
C THR A 144 -0.37 1.41 6.08
N PHE A 145 -1.29 0.47 6.01
CA PHE A 145 -1.58 -0.53 7.04
C PHE A 145 -0.93 -1.85 6.66
N ARG A 146 -0.40 -2.56 7.67
CA ARG A 146 0.34 -3.82 7.48
C ARG A 146 0.06 -4.83 8.58
N ASP A 147 0.21 -6.09 8.20
CA ASP A 147 0.15 -7.26 9.09
C ASP A 147 1.56 -7.84 9.26
N SER A 148 2.27 -7.32 10.26
CA SER A 148 3.65 -7.67 10.61
C SER A 148 3.76 -8.01 12.11
N PRO A 149 3.12 -9.09 12.58
CA PRO A 149 3.10 -9.46 14.00
C PRO A 149 4.49 -9.75 14.55
N GLU A 150 5.45 -10.10 13.68
CA GLU A 150 6.82 -10.46 14.03
C GLU A 150 7.62 -9.29 14.63
N VAL A 151 7.21 -8.05 14.36
CA VAL A 151 7.87 -6.83 14.86
C VAL A 151 7.09 -6.13 15.97
N CYS A 152 5.98 -6.73 16.45
CA CYS A 152 5.24 -6.21 17.59
C CYS A 152 6.14 -6.06 18.83
N GLY A 153 6.21 -4.84 19.38
CA GLY A 153 7.09 -4.47 20.50
C GLY A 153 8.47 -3.98 20.09
N ARG A 154 8.80 -4.01 18.79
CA ARG A 154 10.07 -3.56 18.20
C ARG A 154 9.92 -2.33 17.32
N GLU A 155 8.83 -1.58 17.45
CA GLU A 155 8.49 -0.46 16.53
C GLU A 155 9.58 0.61 16.48
N LYS A 156 10.30 0.82 17.60
CA LYS A 156 11.40 1.78 17.69
C LYS A 156 12.55 1.47 16.73
N GLU A 157 12.76 0.21 16.35
CA GLU A 157 13.78 -0.22 15.39
C GLU A 157 13.48 0.31 13.98
N PHE A 158 12.20 0.55 13.66
CA PHE A 158 11.72 0.94 12.33
C PHE A 158 11.22 2.39 12.26
N LYS A 159 11.46 3.17 13.33
CA LYS A 159 11.05 4.57 13.43
C LYS A 159 11.67 5.43 12.33
N TYR A 160 12.96 5.20 12.06
CA TYR A 160 13.69 5.91 11.01
C TYR A 160 13.81 5.03 9.78
N PHE A 161 13.78 5.65 8.62
CA PHE A 161 13.93 4.97 7.35
C PHE A 161 14.75 5.84 6.42
N ARG A 162 15.89 5.31 6.00
CA ARG A 162 16.83 5.92 5.08
C ARG A 162 16.86 5.07 3.84
N VAL A 163 16.43 5.64 2.72
CA VAL A 163 16.26 4.90 1.46
C VAL A 163 17.53 4.16 1.06
N LYS A 164 18.70 4.80 1.16
CA LYS A 164 19.99 4.17 0.82
C LYS A 164 20.40 3.00 1.73
N GLU A 165 19.91 2.99 2.97
CA GLU A 165 20.29 1.98 3.97
C GLU A 165 19.24 0.86 4.08
N ASN A 166 17.97 1.18 3.79
CA ASN A 166 16.83 0.30 4.06
C ASN A 166 16.15 -0.25 2.79
N LEU A 167 16.42 0.30 1.60
CA LEU A 167 15.97 -0.30 0.32
C LEU A 167 17.09 -1.10 -0.36
N VAL A 168 17.89 -1.81 0.43
CA VAL A 168 18.93 -2.73 -0.05
C VAL A 168 18.34 -4.12 -0.31
N GLY A 169 18.96 -4.90 -1.20
CA GLY A 169 18.56 -6.29 -1.49
C GLY A 169 17.27 -6.44 -2.32
N GLN A 170 16.75 -5.36 -2.89
CA GLN A 170 15.56 -5.39 -3.74
C GLN A 170 15.78 -6.25 -5.00
N ASP A 171 16.95 -6.12 -5.61
CA ASP A 171 17.36 -6.83 -6.83
C ASP A 171 17.65 -8.33 -6.57
N GLU A 172 17.86 -8.71 -5.31
CA GLU A 172 18.13 -10.11 -4.90
C GLU A 172 16.85 -10.87 -4.55
N PHE A 173 15.71 -10.18 -4.44
CA PHE A 173 14.45 -10.79 -4.03
C PHE A 173 13.92 -11.76 -5.09
N GLN A 174 13.69 -13.01 -4.68
CA GLN A 174 13.01 -14.01 -5.47
C GLN A 174 11.58 -14.21 -4.97
N LEU A 175 10.62 -14.23 -5.89
CA LEU A 175 9.23 -14.52 -5.56
C LEU A 175 9.11 -15.90 -4.89
N PRO A 176 8.29 -16.05 -3.83
CA PRO A 176 7.99 -17.35 -3.28
C PRO A 176 7.43 -18.29 -4.36
N PRO A 177 7.76 -19.59 -4.32
CA PRO A 177 7.14 -20.54 -5.24
C PRO A 177 5.61 -20.57 -5.04
N PRO A 178 4.83 -20.83 -6.10
CA PRO A 178 3.37 -20.93 -5.98
C PRO A 178 2.99 -21.98 -4.94
N THR A 179 2.14 -21.63 -3.97
CA THR A 179 1.65 -22.59 -2.98
C THR A 179 0.69 -23.58 -3.66
N SER A 180 0.92 -24.88 -3.42
CA SER A 180 0.16 -25.99 -4.01
C SER A 180 -1.31 -26.09 -3.56
N SER A 181 -1.76 -25.20 -2.68
CA SER A 181 -3.16 -25.07 -2.22
C SER A 181 -4.00 -24.13 -3.07
N SER A 182 -3.44 -23.53 -4.14
CA SER A 182 -4.25 -22.84 -5.13
C SER A 182 -5.11 -23.85 -5.91
N PRO A 183 -6.43 -23.63 -6.10
CA PRO A 183 -7.31 -24.57 -6.81
C PRO A 183 -6.98 -24.73 -8.31
N PHE A 184 -5.87 -24.18 -8.79
CA PHE A 184 -5.48 -24.12 -10.20
C PHE A 184 -4.55 -25.25 -10.68
N SER A 185 -4.38 -26.34 -9.90
CA SER A 185 -3.48 -27.44 -10.27
C SER A 185 -4.02 -28.44 -11.31
N SER A 186 -4.96 -28.05 -12.18
CA SER A 186 -5.39 -28.92 -13.28
C SER A 186 -5.70 -28.20 -14.59
N LEU A 187 -4.71 -27.52 -15.19
CA LEU A 187 -4.67 -27.42 -16.65
C LEU A 187 -3.24 -27.64 -17.15
N SER A 188 -3.03 -28.76 -17.81
CA SER A 188 -1.78 -29.10 -18.48
C SER A 188 -1.58 -28.28 -19.75
N SER A 189 -0.32 -27.87 -19.93
CA SER A 189 0.39 -27.54 -21.18
C SER A 189 0.00 -26.27 -21.95
N THR A 190 1.06 -25.48 -22.19
CA THR A 190 1.20 -24.43 -23.22
C THR A 190 0.29 -23.23 -23.05
N THR A 191 0.74 -22.22 -22.30
CA THR A 191 0.84 -20.79 -22.67
C THR A 191 1.42 -20.04 -21.46
N THR A 192 2.26 -19.04 -21.71
CA THR A 192 2.83 -18.03 -20.80
C THR A 192 2.13 -17.92 -19.44
N SER A 193 2.88 -18.14 -18.33
CA SER A 193 2.42 -17.95 -16.95
C SER A 193 2.05 -16.48 -16.69
N ASN A 194 0.87 -16.08 -17.14
CA ASN A 194 0.25 -14.84 -16.72
C ASN A 194 -0.33 -15.09 -15.32
N ASN A 195 0.09 -14.28 -14.35
CA ASN A 195 -0.52 -14.18 -13.03
C ASN A 195 -1.99 -13.74 -13.18
N VAL A 196 -2.91 -14.68 -13.40
CA VAL A 196 -4.33 -14.43 -13.70
C VAL A 196 -5.07 -13.68 -12.58
N CYS A 197 -4.50 -13.57 -11.37
CA CYS A 197 -5.17 -12.93 -10.24
C CYS A 197 -4.83 -11.45 -9.97
N CYS A 198 -3.87 -10.85 -10.66
CA CYS A 198 -3.53 -9.44 -10.48
C CYS A 198 -4.21 -8.55 -11.54
N ASN A 199 -5.55 -8.62 -11.60
CA ASN A 199 -6.36 -7.73 -12.44
C ASN A 199 -6.76 -6.48 -11.65
N GLU A 200 -6.65 -5.30 -12.27
CA GLU A 200 -7.11 -4.05 -11.67
C GLU A 200 -8.64 -4.09 -11.52
N LYS A 201 -9.11 -4.18 -10.28
CA LYS A 201 -10.53 -4.13 -9.94
C LYS A 201 -10.81 -2.83 -9.20
N LYS A 202 -11.52 -1.89 -9.84
CA LYS A 202 -11.89 -0.60 -9.24
C LYS A 202 -13.34 -0.63 -8.74
N ARG A 203 -13.55 -0.21 -7.50
CA ARG A 203 -14.89 0.10 -6.96
C ARG A 203 -14.82 1.44 -6.23
N THR A 204 -15.83 2.27 -6.42
CA THR A 204 -15.98 3.52 -5.66
C THR A 204 -16.44 3.21 -4.25
N PHE A 205 -15.64 3.62 -3.28
CA PHE A 205 -15.98 3.60 -1.86
C PHE A 205 -16.87 4.81 -1.55
N ASP A 206 -17.99 4.62 -0.85
CA ASP A 206 -18.88 5.73 -0.50
C ASP A 206 -18.29 6.53 0.68
N SER A 207 -17.57 7.60 0.34
CA SER A 207 -16.98 8.51 1.33
C SER A 207 -18.03 9.22 2.20
N ASN A 208 -19.30 9.30 1.78
CA ASN A 208 -20.35 9.99 2.55
C ASN A 208 -20.64 9.31 3.90
N LYS A 209 -20.30 8.02 4.03
CA LYS A 209 -20.38 7.28 5.29
C LYS A 209 -19.46 7.86 6.39
N TYR A 210 -18.43 8.62 6.01
CA TYR A 210 -17.40 9.15 6.91
C TYR A 210 -17.34 10.67 7.01
N CYS A 211 -18.12 11.38 6.17
CA CYS A 211 -18.22 12.85 6.11
C CYS A 211 -19.06 13.48 7.24
N ASN A 212 -19.79 12.69 8.04
CA ASN A 212 -20.67 13.20 9.11
C ASN A 212 -19.95 13.42 10.45
N VAL A 213 -18.77 14.05 10.45
CA VAL A 213 -18.17 14.56 11.70
C VAL A 213 -17.61 15.96 11.43
N THR A 214 -18.52 16.90 11.17
CA THR A 214 -18.32 18.29 11.56
C THR A 214 -19.10 18.49 12.86
N GLY A 215 -18.37 18.60 13.96
CA GLY A 215 -18.85 18.89 15.30
C GLY A 215 -17.66 19.16 16.19
#